data_AF-A0A3B9MZT5-F1
#
_entry.id   AF-A0A3B9MZT5-F1
#
_cell.length_a   1.000
_cell.length_b   1.000
_cell.length_c   1.000
_cell.angle_alpha   90.00
_cell.angle_beta   90.00
_cell.angle_gamma   90.00
#
_symmetry.space_group_name_H-M   'P 1'
#
loop_
_entity.id
_entity.type
_entity.pdbx_description
1 polymer ?
#
loop_
_entity_poly.entity_id
_entity_poly.type
_entity_poly.pdbx_seq_one_letter_code
_entity_poly.pdbx_strand_id
1 'polypeptide(L)'
;MYKILKPKHFIMKKIIPQKFLFLFIFSVILSTNFIFAQETDAPVLSKDELKLIKLEEKVKSIEAKIEATEAKIAQADSLIQDGFEMANEADNEIKVISSEEKIFLKENETQRKDLLKQLKKADEEDTKSIESELKALEASYKTETKAFEKRYSEEEKKLTKAKSNDDKGKEKLKQYNPKLKEYQKALETANEELENFKAEKEL
;
A
#
# COMPACT_ATOMS: atom_id res chain seq x y z
N MET A 1 13.01 6.10 54.49
CA MET A 1 13.17 5.56 53.12
C MET A 1 12.72 6.63 52.14
N TYR A 2 13.67 7.36 51.53
CA TYR A 2 13.36 8.49 50.64
C TYR A 2 13.07 7.99 49.22
N LYS A 3 11.87 8.31 48.72
CA LYS A 3 11.40 8.01 47.36
C LYS A 3 12.02 9.05 46.41
N ILE A 4 13.04 8.65 45.65
CA ILE A 4 13.64 9.47 44.60
C ILE A 4 12.71 9.45 43.38
N LEU A 5 12.01 10.56 43.15
CA LEU A 5 11.17 10.77 41.96
C LEU A 5 12.07 11.11 40.76
N LYS A 6 12.07 10.26 39.74
CA LYS A 6 12.74 10.54 38.46
C LYS A 6 12.01 11.67 37.70
N PRO A 7 12.74 12.61 37.07
CA PRO A 7 12.13 13.65 36.26
C PRO A 7 11.55 13.09 34.96
N LYS A 8 10.30 13.45 34.65
CA LYS A 8 9.67 13.22 33.35
C LYS A 8 10.33 14.15 32.33
N HIS A 9 11.07 13.59 31.38
CA HIS A 9 11.47 14.32 30.18
C HIS A 9 10.26 14.61 29.31
N PHE A 10 9.79 15.85 29.38
CA PHE A 10 8.75 16.40 28.51
C PHE A 10 9.41 16.86 27.21
N ILE A 11 9.34 16.03 26.16
CA ILE A 11 9.80 16.40 24.82
C ILE A 11 8.71 17.25 24.17
N MET A 12 8.85 18.57 24.22
CA MET A 12 8.06 19.49 23.40
C MET A 12 8.43 19.30 21.93
N LYS A 13 7.54 18.66 21.15
CA LYS A 13 7.57 18.77 19.69
C LYS A 13 7.23 20.21 19.33
N LYS A 14 8.21 20.97 18.83
CA LYS A 14 7.97 22.27 18.18
C LYS A 14 7.15 22.04 16.91
N ILE A 15 5.85 22.31 17.01
CA ILE A 15 4.96 22.42 15.86
C ILE A 15 5.26 23.78 15.23
N ILE A 16 6.06 23.77 14.16
CA ILE A 16 6.28 24.95 13.33
C ILE A 16 4.96 25.19 12.57
N PRO A 17 4.30 26.36 12.72
CA PRO A 17 3.06 26.62 12.01
C PRO A 17 3.34 26.73 10.50
N GLN A 18 2.87 25.74 9.74
CA GLN A 18 3.00 25.59 8.28
C GLN A 18 2.45 26.78 7.47
N LYS A 19 1.78 27.73 8.13
CA LYS A 19 1.21 28.93 7.51
C LYS A 19 2.19 30.09 7.32
N PHE A 20 3.37 30.06 7.96
CA PHE A 20 4.36 31.14 7.81
C PHE A 20 5.39 30.93 6.68
N LEU A 21 5.52 29.71 6.15
CA LEU A 21 6.43 29.44 5.01
C LEU A 21 5.81 29.80 3.65
N PHE A 22 4.48 29.89 3.56
CA PHE A 22 3.77 30.20 2.31
C PHE A 22 3.76 31.70 1.96
N LEU A 23 4.05 32.59 2.92
CA LEU A 23 3.93 34.04 2.73
C LEU A 23 5.21 34.70 2.19
N PHE A 24 6.36 34.03 2.29
CA PHE A 24 7.64 34.56 1.77
C PHE A 24 7.91 34.18 0.31
N ILE A 25 7.34 33.08 -0.19
CA ILE A 25 7.49 32.66 -1.59
C ILE A 25 6.60 33.49 -2.53
N PHE A 26 5.50 34.08 -2.03
CA PHE A 26 4.61 34.91 -2.84
C PHE A 26 5.15 36.32 -3.12
N SER A 27 6.09 36.84 -2.32
CA SER A 27 6.61 38.21 -2.45
C SER A 27 7.77 38.35 -3.45
N VAL A 28 8.38 37.26 -3.92
CA VAL A 28 9.53 37.31 -4.85
C VAL A 28 9.10 37.15 -6.32
N ILE A 29 7.86 36.75 -6.59
CA ILE A 29 7.38 36.48 -7.96
C ILE A 29 6.81 37.75 -8.65
N LEU A 30 6.65 38.87 -7.92
CA LEU A 30 6.00 40.08 -8.45
C LEU A 30 6.94 41.17 -9.00
N SER A 31 8.25 40.96 -9.08
CA SER A 31 9.21 42.04 -9.44
C SER A 31 10.05 41.81 -10.71
N THR A 32 9.75 40.80 -11.55
CA THR A 32 10.47 40.63 -12.84
C THR A 32 9.51 40.43 -14.01
N ASN A 33 8.77 41.47 -14.39
CA ASN A 33 8.17 41.58 -15.72
C ASN A 33 8.32 43.03 -16.21
N PHE A 34 9.56 43.52 -16.27
CA PHE A 34 9.91 44.71 -17.02
C PHE A 34 10.55 44.27 -18.35
N ILE A 35 9.77 44.44 -19.41
CA ILE A 35 10.19 44.83 -20.76
C ILE A 35 11.30 43.97 -21.39
N PHE A 36 10.86 43.04 -22.23
CA PHE A 36 11.52 42.78 -23.50
C PHE A 36 10.43 42.60 -24.57
N ALA A 37 9.92 43.71 -25.08
CA ALA A 37 9.28 43.72 -26.39
C ALA A 37 10.40 43.72 -27.44
N GLN A 38 11.05 42.56 -27.61
CA GLN A 38 11.77 42.29 -28.84
C GLN A 38 10.69 42.00 -29.88
N GLU A 39 10.61 42.83 -30.92
CA GLU A 39 10.14 42.36 -32.22
C GLU A 39 11.09 41.23 -32.64
N THR A 40 10.80 40.02 -32.17
CA THR A 40 11.28 38.83 -32.86
C THR A 40 10.47 38.80 -34.14
N ASP A 41 11.14 39.06 -35.27
CA ASP A 41 10.73 38.59 -36.59
C ASP A 41 10.55 37.07 -36.50
N ALA A 42 9.42 36.63 -35.94
CA ALA A 42 9.05 35.23 -35.95
C ALA A 42 8.83 34.90 -37.43
N PRO A 43 9.51 33.88 -37.98
CA PRO A 43 9.24 33.45 -39.34
C PRO A 43 7.74 33.16 -39.42
N VAL A 44 7.04 33.87 -40.31
CA VAL A 44 5.62 33.68 -40.55
C VAL A 44 5.48 32.28 -41.13
N LEU A 45 5.25 31.30 -40.25
CA LEU A 45 5.05 29.91 -40.64
C LEU A 45 3.95 29.86 -41.70
N SER A 46 4.24 29.15 -42.78
CA SER A 46 3.26 28.86 -43.81
C SER A 46 2.11 28.06 -43.21
N LYS A 47 0.95 28.11 -43.86
CA LYS A 47 -0.24 27.35 -43.43
C LYS A 47 0.04 25.85 -43.33
N ASP A 48 0.92 25.33 -44.19
CA ASP A 48 1.28 23.92 -44.23
C ASP A 48 2.23 23.54 -43.08
N GLU A 49 3.24 24.35 -42.77
CA GLU A 49 4.10 24.14 -41.59
C GLU A 49 3.28 24.18 -40.29
N LEU A 50 2.33 25.11 -40.18
CA LEU A 50 1.46 25.20 -39.01
C LEU A 50 0.51 23.99 -38.88
N LYS A 51 0.10 23.40 -40.01
CA LYS A 51 -0.70 22.16 -40.01
C LYS A 51 0.15 20.94 -39.66
N LEU A 52 1.39 20.86 -40.16
CA LEU A 52 2.35 19.81 -39.79
C LEU A 52 2.58 19.79 -38.27
N ILE A 53 2.93 20.95 -37.70
CA ILE A 53 3.17 21.10 -36.26
C ILE A 53 1.96 20.62 -35.44
N LYS A 54 0.74 21.01 -35.83
CA LYS A 54 -0.48 20.57 -35.13
C LYS A 54 -0.70 19.06 -35.20
N LEU A 55 -0.40 18.42 -36.32
CA LEU A 55 -0.52 16.97 -36.46
C LEU A 55 0.54 16.24 -35.61
N GLU A 56 1.78 16.73 -35.60
CA GLU A 56 2.84 16.21 -34.72
C GLU A 56 2.51 16.39 -33.23
N GLU A 57 1.96 17.56 -32.85
CA GLU A 57 1.50 17.81 -31.49
C GLU A 57 0.34 16.90 -31.09
N LYS A 58 -0.59 16.62 -32.02
CA LYS A 58 -1.69 15.67 -31.80
C LYS A 58 -1.15 14.27 -31.52
N VAL A 59 -0.20 13.79 -32.32
CA VAL A 59 0.48 12.50 -32.10
C VAL A 59 1.14 12.46 -30.72
N LYS A 60 2.01 13.43 -30.41
CA LYS A 60 2.70 13.52 -29.12
C LYS A 60 1.74 13.58 -27.93
N SER A 61 0.63 14.30 -28.07
CA SER A 61 -0.40 14.39 -27.02
C SER A 61 -1.09 13.05 -26.76
N ILE A 62 -1.33 12.25 -27.81
CA ILE A 62 -1.94 10.92 -27.68
C ILE A 62 -0.93 9.93 -27.08
N GLU A 63 0.33 9.95 -27.53
CA GLU A 63 1.41 9.15 -26.95
C GLU A 63 1.54 9.39 -25.43
N ALA A 64 1.53 10.65 -25.00
CA ALA A 64 1.56 11.00 -23.58
C ALA A 64 0.35 10.44 -22.80
N LYS A 65 -0.83 10.34 -23.42
CA LYS A 65 -2.02 9.72 -22.80
C LYS A 65 -1.89 8.20 -22.71
N ILE A 66 -1.27 7.56 -23.71
CA ILE A 66 -0.96 6.13 -23.68
C ILE A 66 -0.01 5.85 -22.52
N GLU A 67 1.13 6.54 -22.46
CA GLU A 67 2.13 6.35 -21.39
C GLU A 67 1.51 6.56 -20.00
N ALA A 68 0.74 7.64 -19.81
CA ALA A 68 0.06 7.90 -18.55
C ALA A 68 -0.95 6.79 -18.18
N THR A 69 -1.61 6.19 -19.17
CA THR A 69 -2.57 5.09 -18.96
C THR A 69 -1.87 3.78 -18.65
N GLU A 70 -0.79 3.47 -19.34
CA GLU A 70 0.07 2.31 -19.07
C GLU A 70 0.66 2.36 -17.66
N ALA A 71 1.09 3.54 -17.21
CA ALA A 71 1.52 3.73 -15.82
C ALA A 71 0.41 3.42 -14.81
N LYS A 72 -0.87 3.70 -15.13
CA LYS A 72 -2.00 3.34 -14.26
C LYS A 72 -2.30 1.84 -14.28
N ILE A 73 -2.09 1.17 -15.41
CA ILE A 73 -2.20 -0.29 -15.55
C ILE A 73 -1.09 -0.97 -14.75
N ALA A 74 0.16 -0.53 -14.88
CA ALA A 74 1.28 -1.05 -14.11
C ALA A 74 1.05 -0.89 -12.58
N GLN A 75 0.50 0.24 -12.14
CA GLN A 75 0.08 0.42 -10.74
C GLN A 75 -1.01 -0.57 -10.32
N ALA A 76 -1.93 -0.93 -11.22
CA ALA A 76 -2.97 -1.90 -10.95
C ALA A 76 -2.42 -3.31 -10.82
N ASP A 77 -1.49 -3.70 -11.71
CA ASP A 77 -0.82 -5.00 -11.66
C ASP A 77 0.01 -5.15 -10.37
N SER A 78 0.71 -4.09 -9.96
CA SER A 78 1.43 -4.06 -8.67
C SER A 78 0.49 -4.27 -7.48
N LEU A 79 -0.72 -3.68 -7.48
CA LEU A 79 -1.70 -3.92 -6.42
C LEU A 79 -2.16 -5.38 -6.38
N ILE A 80 -2.39 -6.00 -7.54
CA ILE A 80 -2.79 -7.41 -7.62
C ILE A 80 -1.66 -8.30 -7.10
N GLN A 81 -0.42 -8.04 -7.50
CA GLN A 81 0.76 -8.78 -7.05
C GLN A 81 0.95 -8.66 -5.54
N ASP A 82 0.90 -7.44 -4.99
CA ASP A 82 0.99 -7.20 -3.55
C ASP A 82 -0.13 -7.93 -2.79
N GLY A 83 -1.34 -7.94 -3.36
CA GLY A 83 -2.47 -8.68 -2.80
C GLY A 83 -2.22 -10.19 -2.76
N PHE A 84 -1.73 -10.76 -3.86
CA PHE A 84 -1.41 -12.17 -3.96
C PHE A 84 -0.31 -12.60 -2.99
N GLU A 85 0.79 -11.85 -2.91
CA GLU A 85 1.90 -12.15 -2.00
C GLU A 85 1.46 -12.10 -0.54
N MET A 86 0.71 -11.05 -0.16
CA MET A 86 0.18 -10.88 1.19
C MET A 86 -0.80 -12.00 1.58
N ALA A 87 -1.64 -12.45 0.63
CA ALA A 87 -2.56 -13.56 0.88
C ALA A 87 -1.82 -14.87 1.12
N ASN A 88 -0.83 -15.19 0.29
CA ASN A 88 -0.03 -16.40 0.45
C ASN A 88 0.77 -16.41 1.76
N GLU A 89 1.36 -15.27 2.14
CA GLU A 89 2.07 -15.14 3.41
C GLU A 89 1.11 -15.43 4.59
N ALA A 90 -0.04 -14.76 4.60
CA ALA A 90 -1.03 -14.91 5.68
C ALA A 90 -1.59 -16.34 5.75
N ASP A 91 -1.91 -16.96 4.62
CA ASP A 91 -2.41 -18.34 4.56
C ASP A 91 -1.38 -19.35 5.08
N ASN A 92 -0.09 -19.11 4.82
CA ASN A 92 0.98 -19.95 5.35
C ASN A 92 1.15 -19.77 6.85
N GLU A 93 1.13 -18.53 7.34
CA GLU A 93 1.24 -18.25 8.77
C GLU A 93 0.03 -18.81 9.54
N ILE A 94 -1.19 -18.72 9.01
CA ILE A 94 -2.39 -19.34 9.61
C ILE A 94 -2.21 -20.85 9.78
N LYS A 95 -1.61 -21.55 8.81
CA LYS A 95 -1.33 -22.99 8.93
C LYS A 95 -0.30 -23.27 10.02
N VAL A 96 0.73 -22.43 10.14
CA VAL A 96 1.74 -22.53 11.21
C VAL A 96 1.09 -22.33 12.57
N ILE A 97 0.35 -21.23 12.76
CA ILE A 97 -0.40 -20.92 13.99
C ILE A 97 -1.31 -22.09 14.38
N SER A 98 -2.05 -22.66 13.42
CA SER A 98 -2.95 -23.79 13.67
C SER A 98 -2.23 -25.06 14.12
N SER A 99 -1.06 -25.33 13.54
CA SER A 99 -0.23 -26.47 13.94
C SER A 99 0.31 -26.29 15.36
N GLU A 100 0.82 -25.10 15.68
CA GLU A 100 1.33 -24.74 17.00
C GLU A 100 0.23 -24.82 18.06
N GLU A 101 -0.94 -24.25 17.79
CA GLU A 101 -2.11 -24.30 18.67
C GLU A 101 -2.51 -25.74 18.96
N LYS A 102 -2.56 -26.60 17.93
CA LYS A 102 -2.90 -28.02 18.10
C LYS A 102 -1.90 -28.76 18.99
N ILE A 103 -0.60 -28.48 18.86
CA ILE A 103 0.45 -29.06 19.72
C ILE A 103 0.24 -28.58 21.16
N PHE A 104 0.11 -27.27 21.35
CA PHE A 104 -0.13 -26.66 22.65
C PHE A 104 -1.35 -27.26 23.37
N LEU A 105 -2.48 -27.39 22.69
CA LEU A 105 -3.71 -27.96 23.26
C LEU A 105 -3.50 -29.40 23.75
N LYS A 106 -2.77 -30.22 22.99
CA LYS A 106 -2.46 -31.61 23.37
C LYS A 106 -1.54 -31.70 24.58
N GLU A 107 -0.50 -30.85 24.61
CA GLU A 107 0.46 -30.80 25.72
C GLU A 107 -0.24 -30.34 27.01
N ASN A 108 -1.03 -29.28 26.93
CA ASN A 108 -1.81 -28.76 28.05
C ASN A 108 -2.83 -29.81 28.57
N GLU A 109 -3.53 -30.52 27.67
CA GLU A 109 -4.45 -31.59 28.07
C GLU A 109 -3.72 -32.75 28.77
N THR A 110 -2.55 -33.13 28.25
CA THR A 110 -1.72 -34.19 28.85
C THR A 110 -1.24 -33.80 30.24
N GLN A 111 -0.66 -32.60 30.39
CA GLN A 111 -0.21 -32.08 31.69
C GLN A 111 -1.37 -32.01 32.69
N ARG A 112 -2.53 -31.49 32.27
CA ARG A 112 -3.71 -31.42 33.12
C ARG A 112 -4.16 -32.80 33.58
N LYS A 113 -4.21 -33.80 32.68
CA LYS A 113 -4.58 -35.18 33.02
C LYS A 113 -3.61 -35.78 34.04
N ASP A 114 -2.32 -35.53 33.89
CA ASP A 114 -1.32 -36.09 34.79
C ASP A 114 -1.36 -35.43 36.17
N LEU A 115 -1.52 -34.10 36.25
CA LEU A 115 -1.76 -33.39 37.52
C LEU A 115 -3.02 -33.91 38.22
N LEU A 116 -4.11 -34.12 37.49
CA LEU A 116 -5.35 -34.69 38.05
C LEU A 116 -5.17 -36.13 38.55
N LYS A 117 -4.29 -36.94 37.94
CA LYS A 117 -3.95 -38.28 38.45
C LYS A 117 -3.11 -38.20 39.72
N GLN A 118 -2.17 -37.25 39.79
CA GLN A 118 -1.34 -37.01 40.98
C GLN A 118 -2.20 -36.53 42.15
N LEU A 119 -3.12 -35.59 41.91
CA LEU A 119 -4.05 -35.06 42.90
C LEU A 119 -4.88 -36.16 43.58
N LYS A 120 -5.30 -37.19 42.83
CA LYS A 120 -6.06 -38.33 43.38
C LYS A 120 -5.26 -39.21 44.33
N LYS A 121 -3.93 -39.13 44.31
CA LYS A 121 -3.00 -39.97 45.10
C LYS A 121 -2.24 -39.17 46.15
N ALA A 122 -2.42 -37.85 46.18
CA ALA A 122 -1.68 -36.91 47.02
C ALA A 122 -2.16 -36.94 48.48
N ASP A 123 -1.25 -36.66 49.41
CA ASP A 123 -1.60 -36.34 50.79
C ASP A 123 -2.03 -34.86 50.93
N GLU A 124 -2.34 -34.40 52.15
CA GLU A 124 -2.85 -33.04 52.38
C GLU A 124 -1.86 -31.93 51.98
N GLU A 125 -0.55 -32.17 52.07
CA GLU A 125 0.48 -31.18 51.74
C GLU A 125 0.68 -31.11 50.21
N ASP A 126 0.81 -32.27 49.57
CA ASP A 126 0.94 -32.40 48.12
C ASP A 126 -0.29 -31.88 47.37
N THR A 127 -1.50 -32.05 47.95
CA THR A 127 -2.76 -31.57 47.38
C THR A 127 -2.72 -30.07 47.09
N LYS A 128 -2.25 -29.26 48.06
CA LYS A 128 -2.19 -27.79 47.89
C LYS A 128 -1.21 -27.38 46.79
N SER A 129 -0.08 -28.08 46.69
CA SER A 129 0.90 -27.84 45.63
C SER A 129 0.30 -28.13 44.25
N ILE A 130 -0.29 -29.31 44.07
CA ILE A 130 -0.88 -29.74 42.80
C ILE A 130 -2.05 -28.84 42.39
N GLU A 131 -2.88 -28.39 43.34
CA GLU A 131 -3.94 -27.41 43.05
C GLU A 131 -3.39 -26.06 42.57
N SER A 132 -2.26 -25.62 43.13
CA SER A 132 -1.58 -24.41 42.68
C SER A 132 -1.03 -24.58 41.26
N GLU A 133 -0.44 -25.73 40.96
CA GLU A 133 0.03 -26.06 39.60
C GLU A 133 -1.12 -26.14 38.59
N LEU A 134 -2.26 -26.73 38.94
CA LEU A 134 -3.46 -26.75 38.09
C LEU A 134 -3.98 -25.33 37.80
N LYS A 135 -4.00 -24.44 38.79
CA LYS A 135 -4.39 -23.04 38.60
C LYS A 135 -3.38 -22.29 37.71
N ALA A 136 -2.08 -22.54 37.89
CA ALA A 136 -1.05 -21.97 37.04
C ALA A 136 -1.18 -22.44 35.59
N LEU A 137 -1.44 -23.74 35.38
CA LEU A 137 -1.69 -24.32 34.06
C LEU A 137 -2.93 -23.70 33.40
N GLU A 138 -4.03 -23.51 34.13
CA GLU A 138 -5.23 -22.85 33.62
C GLU A 138 -4.99 -21.38 33.25
N ALA A 139 -4.22 -20.65 34.07
CA ALA A 139 -3.83 -19.28 33.77
C ALA A 139 -2.94 -19.19 32.51
N SER A 140 -2.00 -20.13 32.35
CA SER A 140 -1.16 -20.26 31.16
C SER A 140 -1.99 -20.57 29.93
N TYR A 141 -2.91 -21.55 30.02
CA TYR A 141 -3.85 -21.90 28.96
C TYR A 141 -4.62 -20.68 28.45
N LYS A 142 -5.25 -19.93 29.36
CA LYS A 142 -6.01 -18.73 29.01
C LYS A 142 -5.15 -17.64 28.34
N THR A 143 -3.89 -17.53 28.75
CA THR A 143 -2.97 -16.51 28.21
C THR A 143 -2.53 -16.89 26.80
N GLU A 144 -2.11 -18.13 26.61
CA GLU A 144 -1.61 -18.62 25.31
C GLU A 144 -2.74 -18.73 24.28
N THR A 145 -3.94 -19.20 24.65
CA THR A 145 -5.09 -19.21 23.73
C THR A 145 -5.41 -17.80 23.22
N LYS A 146 -5.36 -16.78 24.07
CA LYS A 146 -5.52 -15.38 23.63
C LYS A 146 -4.40 -14.90 22.72
N ALA A 147 -3.17 -15.41 22.91
CA ALA A 147 -2.06 -15.10 22.03
C ALA A 147 -2.29 -15.69 20.62
N PHE A 148 -2.77 -16.93 20.53
CA PHE A 148 -3.18 -17.54 19.25
C PHE A 148 -4.32 -16.76 18.58
N GLU A 149 -5.39 -16.44 19.30
CA GLU A 149 -6.51 -15.62 18.78
C GLU A 149 -6.02 -14.28 18.21
N LYS A 150 -5.10 -13.61 18.92
CA LYS A 150 -4.52 -12.36 18.45
C LYS A 150 -3.73 -12.54 17.17
N ARG A 151 -2.89 -13.58 17.06
CA ARG A 151 -2.12 -13.89 15.85
C ARG A 151 -3.04 -14.19 14.67
N TYR A 152 -4.08 -15.01 14.85
CA TYR A 152 -5.08 -15.23 13.80
C TYR A 152 -5.76 -13.93 13.35
N SER A 153 -6.14 -13.06 14.27
CA SER A 153 -6.75 -11.77 13.94
C SER A 153 -5.82 -10.85 13.15
N GLU A 154 -4.51 -10.92 13.39
CA GLU A 154 -3.51 -10.16 12.63
C GLU A 154 -3.39 -10.68 11.19
N GLU A 155 -3.35 -12.00 11.00
CA GLU A 155 -3.29 -12.60 9.65
C GLU A 155 -4.63 -12.43 8.88
N GLU A 156 -5.78 -12.48 9.55
CA GLU A 156 -7.08 -12.21 8.92
C GLU A 156 -7.18 -10.75 8.41
N LYS A 157 -6.58 -9.80 9.12
CA LYS A 157 -6.46 -8.42 8.65
C LYS A 157 -5.57 -8.31 7.41
N LYS A 158 -4.48 -9.09 7.35
CA LYS A 158 -3.64 -9.17 6.14
C LYS A 158 -4.45 -9.72 4.97
N LEU A 159 -5.20 -10.81 5.14
CA LEU A 159 -6.08 -11.38 4.10
C LEU A 159 -7.13 -10.37 3.62
N THR A 160 -7.75 -9.63 4.54
CA THR A 160 -8.72 -8.57 4.20
C THR A 160 -8.07 -7.46 3.37
N LYS A 161 -6.85 -7.03 3.73
CA LYS A 161 -6.10 -6.04 2.99
C LYS A 161 -5.64 -6.56 1.62
N ALA A 162 -5.19 -7.80 1.54
CA ALA A 162 -4.82 -8.49 0.32
C ALA A 162 -5.97 -8.48 -0.69
N LYS A 163 -7.17 -8.88 -0.24
CA LYS A 163 -8.39 -8.82 -1.06
C LYS A 163 -8.71 -7.40 -1.52
N SER A 164 -8.60 -6.40 -0.63
CA SER A 164 -8.83 -5.00 -1.00
C SER A 164 -7.87 -4.51 -2.09
N ASN A 165 -6.60 -4.94 -2.06
CA ASN A 165 -5.62 -4.60 -3.08
C ASN A 165 -5.95 -5.26 -4.42
N ASP A 166 -6.26 -6.55 -4.42
CA ASP A 166 -6.68 -7.31 -5.61
C ASP A 166 -7.93 -6.69 -6.27
N ASP A 167 -8.97 -6.41 -5.49
CA ASP A 167 -10.20 -5.76 -5.98
C ASP A 167 -9.91 -4.38 -6.59
N LYS A 168 -9.07 -3.55 -5.93
CA LYS A 168 -8.68 -2.24 -6.44
C LYS A 168 -7.87 -2.33 -7.73
N GLY A 169 -6.96 -3.29 -7.82
CA GLY A 169 -6.17 -3.55 -9.02
C GLY A 169 -7.07 -3.97 -10.19
N LYS A 170 -7.97 -4.94 -9.97
CA LYS A 170 -8.93 -5.40 -10.98
C LYS A 170 -9.85 -4.28 -11.48
N GLU A 171 -10.35 -3.44 -10.57
CA GLU A 171 -11.20 -2.30 -10.96
C GLU A 171 -10.43 -1.28 -11.82
N LYS A 172 -9.17 -0.99 -11.46
CA LYS A 172 -8.31 -0.13 -12.29
C LYS A 172 -8.06 -0.73 -13.67
N LEU A 173 -7.74 -2.02 -13.76
CA LEU A 173 -7.55 -2.68 -15.07
C LEU A 173 -8.82 -2.59 -15.92
N LYS A 174 -9.99 -2.82 -15.32
CA LYS A 174 -11.29 -2.66 -15.99
C LYS A 174 -11.52 -1.23 -16.49
N GLN A 175 -11.07 -0.23 -15.75
CA GLN A 175 -11.18 1.18 -16.12
C GLN A 175 -10.21 1.60 -17.23
N TYR A 176 -8.95 1.16 -17.17
CA TYR A 176 -7.87 1.70 -18.01
C TYR A 176 -7.57 0.86 -19.26
N ASN A 177 -7.79 -0.45 -19.25
CA ASN A 177 -7.58 -1.28 -20.45
C ASN A 177 -8.43 -0.84 -21.65
N PRO A 178 -9.72 -0.48 -21.51
CA PRO A 178 -10.50 0.04 -22.62
C PRO A 178 -9.96 1.38 -23.14
N LYS A 179 -9.53 2.28 -22.24
CA LYS A 179 -8.98 3.58 -22.60
C LYS A 179 -7.66 3.46 -23.35
N LEU A 180 -6.79 2.53 -22.93
CA LEU A 180 -5.54 2.26 -23.63
C LEU A 180 -5.83 1.86 -25.08
N LYS A 181 -6.78 0.96 -25.30
CA LYS A 181 -7.20 0.55 -26.66
C LYS A 181 -7.77 1.71 -27.48
N GLU A 182 -8.55 2.59 -26.84
CA GLU A 182 -9.08 3.80 -27.49
C GLU A 182 -7.95 4.75 -27.92
N TYR A 183 -6.97 5.01 -27.03
CA TYR A 183 -5.84 5.87 -27.35
C TYR A 183 -4.90 5.26 -28.39
N GLN A 184 -4.68 3.94 -28.37
CA GLN A 184 -3.91 3.25 -29.40
C GLN A 184 -4.55 3.39 -30.79
N LYS A 185 -5.88 3.26 -30.89
CA LYS A 185 -6.60 3.53 -32.15
C LYS A 185 -6.51 4.99 -32.57
N ALA A 186 -6.65 5.92 -31.62
CA ALA A 186 -6.51 7.35 -31.90
C ALA A 186 -5.09 7.71 -32.38
N LEU A 187 -4.07 7.04 -31.86
CA LEU A 187 -2.68 7.21 -32.29
C LEU A 187 -2.48 6.71 -33.72
N GLU A 188 -3.02 5.53 -34.04
CA GLU A 188 -3.00 4.98 -35.41
C GLU A 188 -3.63 5.96 -36.40
N THR A 189 -4.84 6.45 -36.12
CA THR A 189 -5.50 7.46 -36.98
C THR A 189 -4.71 8.77 -37.07
N ALA A 190 -4.13 9.26 -35.97
CA ALA A 190 -3.34 10.49 -35.98
C ALA A 190 -2.04 10.34 -36.79
N ASN A 191 -1.41 9.17 -36.73
CA ASN A 191 -0.25 8.84 -37.54
C ASN A 191 -0.61 8.71 -39.02
N GLU A 192 -1.72 8.06 -39.37
CA GLU A 192 -2.21 8.03 -40.75
C GLU A 192 -2.47 9.44 -41.30
N GLU A 193 -3.11 10.32 -40.53
CA GLU A 193 -3.32 11.73 -40.91
C GLU A 193 -2.01 12.48 -41.13
N LEU A 194 -1.01 12.28 -40.25
CA LEU A 194 0.30 12.90 -40.35
C LEU A 194 1.08 12.41 -41.58
N GLU A 195 1.13 11.10 -41.79
CA GLU A 195 1.85 10.50 -42.92
C GLU A 195 1.21 10.85 -44.26
N ASN A 196 -0.13 10.84 -44.35
CA ASN A 196 -0.84 11.30 -45.55
C ASN A 196 -0.54 12.78 -45.84
N PHE A 197 -0.48 13.63 -44.81
CA PHE A 197 -0.15 15.04 -44.99
C PHE A 197 1.29 15.25 -45.46
N LYS A 198 2.26 14.51 -44.91
CA LYS A 198 3.65 14.54 -45.38
C LYS A 198 3.76 14.09 -46.83
N ALA A 199 3.11 12.96 -47.18
CA ALA A 199 3.10 12.43 -48.53
C ALA A 199 2.45 13.40 -49.56
N GLU A 200 1.34 14.07 -49.20
CA GLU A 200 0.68 15.08 -50.05
C GLU A 200 1.58 16.30 -50.30
N LYS A 201 2.44 16.64 -49.33
CA LYS A 201 3.32 17.80 -49.38
C LYS A 201 4.74 17.49 -49.86
N GLU A 202 5.02 16.24 -50.26
CA GLU A 202 6.35 15.74 -50.63
C GLU A 202 7.41 15.98 -49.52
N LEU A 203 6.99 15.91 -48.24
CA LEU A 203 7.82 16.11 -47.05
C LEU A 203 8.28 14.79 -46.43
#